data_AF-A0A815LD13-F1
#
_entry.id   AF-A0A815LD13-F1
#
_cell.length_a   1.000
_cell.length_b   1.000
_cell.length_c   1.000
_cell.angle_alpha   90.00
_cell.angle_beta   90.00
_cell.angle_gamma   90.00
#
_symmetry.space_group_name_H-M   'P 1'
#
loop_
_entity.id
_entity.type
_entity.pdbx_description
1 polymer ?
#
loop_
_entity_poly.entity_id
_entity_poly.type
_entity_poly.pdbx_seq_one_letter_code
_entity_poly.pdbx_strand_id
1 'polypeptide(L)'
;MQNYLLIFTFILTSLFLIYYILFKDNLPTLSIPVISRDSSNRSILPSFFPVINRELIQTDYQPNVISKAQKPSCLIVIRTADGAMGNRMFLFASAYGLARLHQCELYVAPWILTDLRSIFLVNLNQTPVHLITRDSVVKEPGLFGRYSSCTLFDDLLRVPLKENLTRYEMIGFYQAYGYFLKYRHEISYLFQFNQGAIRPNVPLVEQLLKAVWNIPMNLGNYTKDNVTHQYLKSLLTHPSVPLMPVTWIGMHVRRGDFLTFFKIDTSVDYLTFAMNYYRRKYINCRFLIASDDKNYVRTNLGHNSDVFITPKSFFSGDDLAALALCEHTIVTGGTYGWWAAWLAGGNVIHDLNYPVPSQNCIREHYFPPWFVFPHAKSNSTKSRR
;
A
#
# COMPACT_ATOMS: atom_id res chain seq x y z
N MET A 1 1.56 -58.95 2.44
CA MET A 1 1.38 -57.54 2.04
C MET A 1 0.49 -57.36 0.79
N GLN A 2 0.58 -58.22 -0.23
CA GLN A 2 -0.25 -58.09 -1.45
C GLN A 2 -1.77 -58.20 -1.21
N ASN A 3 -2.23 -59.07 -0.30
CA ASN A 3 -3.68 -59.22 -0.04
C ASN A 3 -4.32 -57.99 0.63
N TYR A 4 -3.57 -57.22 1.42
CA TYR A 4 -4.08 -55.99 2.04
C TYR A 4 -4.20 -54.84 1.04
N LEU A 5 -3.30 -54.77 0.06
CA LEU A 5 -3.34 -53.76 -1.00
C LEU A 5 -4.54 -53.99 -1.93
N LEU A 6 -4.84 -55.25 -2.25
CA LEU A 6 -6.02 -55.61 -3.04
C LEU A 6 -7.34 -55.32 -2.32
N ILE A 7 -7.42 -55.61 -1.02
CA ILE A 7 -8.62 -55.31 -0.22
C ILE A 7 -8.80 -53.79 -0.11
N PHE A 8 -7.72 -53.03 0.09
CA PHE A 8 -7.78 -51.57 0.17
C PHE A 8 -8.20 -50.93 -1.16
N THR A 9 -7.67 -51.37 -2.30
CA THR A 9 -8.08 -50.86 -3.62
C THR A 9 -9.51 -51.24 -3.96
N PHE A 10 -9.98 -52.43 -3.56
CA PHE A 10 -11.37 -52.85 -3.76
C PHE A 10 -12.34 -52.03 -2.91
N ILE A 11 -12.00 -51.72 -1.66
CA ILE A 11 -12.81 -50.85 -0.79
C ILE A 11 -12.86 -49.42 -1.34
N LEU A 12 -11.71 -48.87 -1.78
CA LEU A 12 -11.64 -47.49 -2.28
C LEU A 12 -12.42 -47.32 -3.59
N THR A 13 -12.34 -48.29 -4.50
CA THR A 13 -13.10 -48.27 -5.77
C THR A 13 -14.58 -48.47 -5.54
N SER A 14 -14.97 -49.33 -4.59
CA SER A 14 -16.38 -49.53 -4.22
C SER A 14 -16.98 -48.28 -3.58
N LEU A 15 -16.24 -47.59 -2.70
CA LEU A 15 -16.67 -46.31 -2.11
C LEU A 15 -16.80 -45.20 -3.16
N PHE A 16 -15.90 -45.16 -4.15
CA PHE A 16 -15.97 -44.19 -5.24
C PHE A 16 -17.17 -44.46 -6.16
N LEU A 17 -17.49 -45.73 -6.41
CA LEU A 17 -18.66 -46.14 -7.20
C LEU A 17 -19.97 -45.82 -6.45
N ILE A 18 -20.02 -46.07 -5.13
CA ILE A 18 -21.16 -45.71 -4.28
C ILE A 18 -21.34 -44.19 -4.23
N TYR A 19 -20.26 -43.42 -4.07
CA TYR A 19 -20.32 -41.96 -4.14
C TYR A 19 -20.83 -41.48 -5.51
N TYR A 20 -20.33 -42.06 -6.60
CA TYR A 20 -20.77 -41.72 -7.94
C TYR A 20 -22.25 -42.08 -8.16
N ILE A 21 -22.73 -43.24 -7.70
CA ILE A 21 -24.13 -43.64 -7.85
C ILE A 21 -25.06 -42.78 -6.98
N LEU A 22 -24.65 -42.42 -5.76
CA LEU A 22 -25.49 -41.66 -4.82
C LEU A 22 -25.51 -40.15 -5.09
N PHE A 23 -24.48 -39.58 -5.72
CA PHE A 23 -24.32 -38.13 -5.85
C PHE A 23 -24.22 -37.61 -7.29
N LYS A 24 -24.22 -38.48 -8.32
CA LYS A 24 -24.18 -38.06 -9.73
C LYS A 24 -25.38 -37.23 -10.16
N ASP A 25 -26.56 -37.46 -9.57
CA ASP A 25 -27.79 -36.75 -9.93
C ASP A 25 -28.03 -35.48 -9.10
N ASN A 26 -27.09 -35.10 -8.22
CA ASN A 26 -27.16 -33.90 -7.36
C ASN A 26 -26.09 -32.84 -7.69
N LEU A 27 -25.55 -32.84 -8.91
CA LEU A 27 -24.75 -31.70 -9.40
C LEU A 27 -25.70 -30.62 -9.95
N PRO A 28 -25.91 -29.49 -9.26
CA PRO A 28 -26.72 -28.42 -9.81
C PRO A 28 -26.00 -27.83 -11.03
N THR A 29 -26.69 -27.89 -12.18
CA THR A 29 -26.37 -27.10 -13.38
C THR A 29 -26.28 -25.62 -12.99
N LEU A 30 -25.09 -25.03 -13.13
CA LEU A 30 -24.85 -23.62 -12.85
C LEU A 30 -25.53 -22.76 -13.94
N SER A 31 -26.84 -22.58 -13.82
CA SER A 31 -27.58 -21.51 -14.50
C SER A 31 -27.46 -20.26 -13.63
N ILE A 32 -26.93 -19.19 -14.19
CA ILE A 32 -26.78 -17.90 -13.52
C ILE A 32 -28.19 -17.31 -13.33
N PRO A 33 -28.71 -17.17 -12.10
CA PRO A 33 -29.98 -16.48 -11.89
C PRO A 33 -29.71 -14.99 -11.70
N VAL A 34 -30.43 -14.18 -12.47
CA VAL A 34 -30.64 -12.76 -12.18
C VAL A 34 -31.36 -12.66 -10.83
N ILE A 35 -30.66 -12.25 -9.77
CA ILE A 35 -31.28 -12.06 -8.46
C ILE A 35 -31.89 -10.66 -8.39
N SER A 36 -33.23 -10.65 -8.48
CA SER A 36 -34.11 -9.59 -8.02
C SER A 36 -33.93 -9.33 -6.52
N ARG A 37 -33.97 -8.05 -6.14
CA ARG A 37 -33.97 -7.59 -4.74
C ARG A 37 -35.17 -8.16 -4.01
N ASP A 38 -34.94 -8.84 -2.90
CA ASP A 38 -35.89 -8.80 -1.79
C ASP A 38 -35.17 -8.83 -0.45
N SER A 39 -35.76 -8.11 0.50
CA SER A 39 -35.20 -7.62 1.73
C SER A 39 -35.88 -8.28 2.93
N SER A 40 -35.14 -9.01 3.76
CA SER A 40 -35.32 -9.04 5.21
C SER A 40 -34.29 -9.98 5.86
N ASN A 41 -33.81 -9.60 7.04
CA ASN A 41 -32.83 -10.29 7.90
C ASN A 41 -31.35 -10.23 7.49
N ARG A 42 -30.71 -9.08 7.81
CA ARG A 42 -29.28 -9.01 8.10
C ARG A 42 -29.03 -8.52 9.52
N SER A 43 -28.23 -9.28 10.24
CA SER A 43 -27.45 -8.81 11.39
C SER A 43 -26.66 -7.57 10.98
N ILE A 44 -26.87 -6.48 11.71
CA ILE A 44 -26.37 -5.15 11.38
C ILE A 44 -24.92 -5.05 11.83
N LEU A 45 -23.97 -5.41 10.96
CA LEU A 45 -22.68 -4.72 10.92
C LEU A 45 -22.82 -3.57 9.91
N PRO A 46 -22.55 -2.31 10.27
CA PRO A 46 -22.53 -1.23 9.29
C PRO A 46 -21.44 -1.54 8.27
N SER A 47 -21.82 -1.63 6.99
CA SER A 47 -20.86 -1.72 5.89
C SER A 47 -20.16 -0.36 5.76
N PHE A 48 -19.05 -0.19 6.47
CA PHE A 48 -18.22 1.02 6.47
C PHE A 48 -17.47 1.26 5.14
N PHE A 49 -17.59 0.36 4.17
CA PHE A 49 -16.85 0.42 2.91
C PHE A 49 -17.83 0.29 1.75
N PRO A 50 -17.74 1.15 0.72
CA PRO A 50 -18.29 0.80 -0.58
C PRO A 50 -17.61 -0.49 -1.06
N VAL A 51 -18.38 -1.37 -1.71
CA VAL A 51 -17.84 -2.57 -2.36
C VAL A 51 -16.88 -2.10 -3.46
N ILE A 52 -15.58 -2.10 -3.17
CA ILE A 52 -14.55 -1.84 -4.17
C ILE A 52 -14.50 -3.08 -5.05
N ASN A 53 -14.92 -2.96 -6.32
CA ASN A 53 -14.77 -4.01 -7.31
C ASN A 53 -13.31 -4.45 -7.37
N ARG A 54 -13.05 -5.73 -7.10
CA ARG A 54 -11.72 -6.36 -7.15
C ARG A 54 -11.07 -6.32 -8.54
N GLU A 55 -11.82 -5.98 -9.60
CA GLU A 55 -11.35 -5.90 -10.98
C GLU A 55 -10.34 -4.76 -11.26
N LEU A 56 -10.08 -3.87 -10.29
CA LEU A 56 -9.04 -2.84 -10.42
C LEU A 56 -7.63 -3.31 -10.02
N ILE A 57 -7.49 -4.57 -9.59
CA ILE A 57 -6.21 -5.18 -9.18
C ILE A 57 -5.97 -6.37 -10.12
N GLN A 58 -4.89 -6.30 -10.92
CA GLN A 58 -4.49 -7.25 -11.98
C GLN A 58 -5.08 -6.99 -13.37
N THR A 59 -4.65 -5.90 -13.99
CA THR A 59 -4.33 -5.95 -15.43
C THR A 59 -2.82 -5.82 -15.54
N ASP A 60 -2.16 -6.78 -16.18
CA ASP A 60 -0.72 -6.71 -16.49
C ASP A 60 -0.45 -5.40 -17.23
N TYR A 61 0.11 -4.41 -16.53
CA TYR A 61 0.61 -3.20 -17.16
C TYR A 61 1.82 -3.59 -17.99
N GLN A 62 1.60 -3.81 -19.28
CA GLN A 62 2.65 -3.84 -20.28
C GLN A 62 2.97 -2.38 -20.62
N PRO A 63 4.19 -1.87 -20.36
CA PRO A 63 4.58 -0.55 -20.81
C PRO A 63 4.63 -0.58 -22.35
N ASN A 64 3.51 -0.29 -22.99
CA ASN A 64 3.53 0.07 -24.40
C ASN A 64 4.51 1.23 -24.53
N VAL A 65 5.52 1.06 -25.39
CA VAL A 65 6.50 2.10 -25.68
C VAL A 65 5.76 3.27 -26.36
N ILE A 66 5.27 4.21 -25.56
CA ILE A 66 4.61 5.41 -26.07
C ILE A 66 5.71 6.33 -26.60
N SER A 67 5.66 6.64 -27.91
CA SER A 67 6.69 7.41 -28.60
C SER A 67 6.88 8.81 -28.00
N LYS A 68 8.13 9.17 -27.69
CA LYS A 68 8.55 10.49 -27.17
C LYS A 68 8.56 11.62 -28.23
N ALA A 69 7.71 11.53 -29.24
CA ALA A 69 7.89 12.26 -30.50
C ALA A 69 7.54 13.76 -30.44
N GLN A 70 6.86 14.25 -29.40
CA GLN A 70 6.46 15.65 -29.29
C GLN A 70 7.42 16.44 -28.40
N LYS A 71 7.92 17.58 -28.91
CA LYS A 71 8.76 18.49 -28.12
C LYS A 71 7.92 19.02 -26.94
N PRO A 72 8.35 18.83 -25.69
CA PRO A 72 7.59 19.22 -24.51
C PRO A 72 7.40 20.74 -24.45
N SER A 73 6.20 21.18 -24.09
CA SER A 73 5.79 22.60 -24.10
C SER A 73 6.00 23.31 -22.76
N CYS A 74 6.45 22.59 -21.74
CA CYS A 74 6.56 23.08 -20.37
C CYS A 74 7.60 22.30 -19.56
N LEU A 75 7.93 22.82 -18.38
CA LEU A 75 8.88 22.27 -17.42
C LEU A 75 8.26 22.28 -16.02
N ILE A 76 8.24 21.12 -15.36
CA ILE A 76 7.94 20.98 -13.93
C ILE A 76 9.27 20.77 -13.18
N VAL A 77 9.47 21.51 -12.09
CA VAL A 77 10.71 21.51 -11.32
C VAL A 77 10.43 21.12 -9.88
N ILE A 78 11.17 20.13 -9.36
CA ILE A 78 11.29 19.86 -7.93
C ILE A 78 12.75 19.86 -7.51
N ARG A 79 13.09 20.77 -6.58
CA ARG A 79 14.45 20.89 -6.03
C ARG A 79 14.52 21.08 -4.51
N THR A 80 13.38 21.33 -3.90
CA THR A 80 13.22 21.29 -2.44
C THR A 80 12.71 19.89 -2.08
N ALA A 81 13.12 19.35 -0.95
CA ALA A 81 12.48 18.15 -0.40
C ALA A 81 12.57 18.21 1.12
N ASP A 82 11.81 19.16 1.67
CA ASP A 82 11.64 19.27 3.10
C ASP A 82 11.02 17.96 3.62
N GLY A 83 11.45 17.52 4.80
CA GLY A 83 10.93 16.35 5.49
C GLY A 83 11.47 14.99 5.01
N ALA A 84 10.84 13.92 5.50
CA ALA A 84 11.30 12.53 5.38
C ALA A 84 10.82 11.85 4.09
N MET A 85 11.18 10.57 3.91
CA MET A 85 10.92 9.79 2.69
C MET A 85 9.49 9.90 2.14
N GLY A 86 8.47 9.80 2.99
CA GLY A 86 7.06 9.90 2.54
C GLY A 86 6.71 11.25 1.90
N ASN A 87 7.32 12.36 2.35
CA ASN A 87 7.12 13.67 1.73
C ASN A 87 7.79 13.74 0.35
N ARG A 88 8.99 13.17 0.23
CA ARG A 88 9.73 13.11 -1.05
C ARG A 88 8.97 12.28 -2.08
N MET A 89 8.39 11.16 -1.65
CA MET A 89 7.52 10.34 -2.51
C MET A 89 6.29 11.12 -3.00
N PHE A 90 5.62 11.89 -2.12
CA PHE A 90 4.51 12.75 -2.53
C PHE A 90 4.92 13.82 -3.53
N LEU A 91 5.99 14.55 -3.23
CA LEU A 91 6.47 15.61 -4.11
C LEU A 91 6.83 15.08 -5.50
N PHE A 92 7.57 13.96 -5.55
CA PHE A 92 7.93 13.31 -6.80
C PHE A 92 6.70 12.79 -7.56
N ALA A 93 5.79 12.08 -6.89
CA ALA A 93 4.60 11.52 -7.53
C ALA A 93 3.72 12.64 -8.11
N SER A 94 3.49 13.70 -7.35
CA SER A 94 2.70 14.87 -7.80
C SER A 94 3.37 15.58 -8.97
N ALA A 95 4.69 15.79 -8.93
CA ALA A 95 5.43 16.41 -10.02
C ALA A 95 5.42 15.54 -11.29
N TYR A 96 5.60 14.23 -11.13
CA TYR A 96 5.47 13.26 -12.22
C TYR A 96 4.08 13.31 -12.84
N GLY A 97 3.02 13.28 -12.01
CA GLY A 97 1.64 13.32 -12.48
C GLY A 97 1.32 14.58 -13.28
N LEU A 98 1.80 15.74 -12.83
CA LEU A 98 1.66 17.01 -13.57
C LEU A 98 2.46 17.01 -14.87
N ALA A 99 3.73 16.58 -14.85
CA ALA A 99 4.55 16.50 -16.05
C ALA A 99 3.93 15.54 -17.08
N ARG A 100 3.39 14.41 -16.62
CA ARG A 100 2.70 13.41 -17.43
C ARG A 100 1.37 13.92 -18.00
N LEU A 101 0.64 14.74 -17.25
CA LEU A 101 -0.64 15.35 -17.66
C LEU A 101 -0.45 16.35 -18.79
N HIS A 102 0.56 17.20 -18.68
CA HIS A 102 0.79 18.33 -19.58
C HIS A 102 1.86 18.06 -20.65
N GLN A 103 2.43 16.86 -20.68
CA GLN A 103 3.57 16.52 -21.53
C GLN A 103 4.77 17.47 -21.29
N CYS A 104 5.00 17.84 -20.03
CA CYS A 104 6.17 18.63 -19.65
C CYS A 104 7.41 17.75 -19.50
N GLU A 105 8.57 18.38 -19.59
CA GLU A 105 9.78 17.83 -18.97
C GLU A 105 9.67 17.92 -17.45
N LEU A 106 10.32 16.97 -16.76
CA LEU A 106 10.42 16.95 -15.31
C LEU A 106 11.89 17.13 -14.93
N TYR A 107 12.21 18.22 -14.24
CA TYR A 107 13.47 18.35 -13.53
C TYR A 107 13.30 17.87 -12.10
N VAL A 108 14.19 16.97 -11.67
CA VAL A 108 14.30 16.52 -10.29
C VAL A 108 15.73 16.75 -9.83
N ALA A 109 15.91 17.47 -8.73
CA ALA A 109 17.24 17.68 -8.18
C ALA A 109 17.94 16.34 -7.91
N PRO A 110 19.24 16.19 -8.24
CA PRO A 110 19.95 14.91 -8.19
C PRO A 110 19.83 14.18 -6.84
N TRP A 111 19.89 14.92 -5.74
CA TRP A 111 19.81 14.37 -4.39
C TRP A 111 18.43 13.76 -4.07
N ILE A 112 17.33 14.32 -4.59
CA ILE A 112 15.98 13.76 -4.42
C ILE A 112 15.90 12.41 -5.15
N LEU A 113 16.46 12.34 -6.36
CA LEU A 113 16.53 11.08 -7.10
C LEU A 113 17.39 10.05 -6.37
N THR A 114 18.54 10.44 -5.82
CA THR A 114 19.41 9.56 -5.03
C THR A 114 18.66 9.00 -3.82
N ASP A 115 17.96 9.84 -3.08
CA ASP A 115 17.17 9.43 -1.92
C ASP A 115 16.07 8.44 -2.30
N LEU A 116 15.27 8.72 -3.34
CA LEU A 116 14.24 7.80 -3.79
C LEU A 116 14.84 6.49 -4.31
N ARG A 117 15.96 6.56 -5.05
CA ARG A 117 16.67 5.39 -5.60
C ARG A 117 17.37 4.55 -4.54
N SER A 118 17.54 5.05 -3.32
CA SER A 118 18.01 4.24 -2.20
C SER A 118 17.02 3.14 -1.81
N ILE A 119 15.72 3.32 -2.11
CA ILE A 119 14.65 2.35 -1.79
C ILE A 119 14.01 1.78 -3.06
N PHE A 120 13.84 2.60 -4.09
CA PHE A 120 13.06 2.27 -5.29
C PHE A 120 13.92 2.25 -6.56
N LEU A 121 13.37 1.73 -7.66
CA LEU A 121 14.04 1.74 -8.96
C LEU A 121 14.02 3.13 -9.62
N VAL A 122 12.88 3.84 -9.55
CA VAL A 122 12.67 5.19 -10.15
C VAL A 122 13.29 5.33 -11.54
N ASN A 123 12.80 4.52 -12.48
CA ASN A 123 13.26 4.49 -13.86
C ASN A 123 12.25 5.17 -14.80
N LEU A 124 12.52 6.43 -15.16
CA LEU A 124 11.67 7.19 -16.08
C LEU A 124 11.92 6.84 -17.56
N ASN A 125 12.95 6.05 -17.89
CA ASN A 125 13.26 5.75 -19.29
C ASN A 125 12.13 4.97 -19.99
N GLN A 126 11.40 4.16 -19.21
CA GLN A 126 10.22 3.40 -19.65
C GLN A 126 8.91 4.19 -19.50
N THR A 127 8.99 5.49 -19.22
CA THR A 127 7.83 6.36 -19.06
C THR A 127 7.78 7.43 -20.16
N PRO A 128 6.59 8.01 -20.43
CA PRO A 128 6.47 9.14 -21.37
C PRO A 128 7.07 10.45 -20.86
N VAL A 129 7.39 10.56 -19.55
CA VAL A 129 7.95 11.79 -18.96
C VAL A 129 9.45 11.87 -19.23
N HIS A 130 9.91 13.00 -19.79
CA HIS A 130 11.34 13.25 -20.01
C HIS A 130 11.97 13.83 -18.74
N LEU A 131 12.95 13.10 -18.17
CA LEU A 131 13.70 13.54 -16.99
C LEU A 131 14.87 14.43 -17.40
N ILE A 132 14.96 15.60 -16.78
CA ILE A 132 16.12 16.49 -16.88
C ILE A 132 16.88 16.47 -15.55
N THR A 133 18.20 16.32 -15.64
CA THR A 133 19.10 16.39 -14.47
C THR A 133 20.10 17.54 -14.55
N ARG A 134 20.12 18.31 -15.66
CA ARG A 134 21.03 19.45 -15.82
C ARG A 134 20.53 20.65 -15.01
N ASP A 135 21.34 21.13 -14.07
CA ASP A 135 20.96 22.26 -13.20
C ASP A 135 20.85 23.61 -13.93
N SER A 136 21.31 23.71 -15.18
CA SER A 136 21.17 24.94 -15.95
C SER A 136 19.71 25.34 -16.19
N VAL A 137 18.77 24.37 -16.23
CA VAL A 137 17.35 24.67 -16.48
C VAL A 137 16.69 25.48 -15.38
N VAL A 138 17.17 25.35 -14.13
CA VAL A 138 16.60 26.10 -13.00
C VAL A 138 17.12 27.54 -12.92
N LYS A 139 18.14 27.90 -13.71
CA LYS A 139 18.71 29.26 -13.78
C LYS A 139 18.08 30.10 -14.90
N GLU A 140 17.34 29.48 -15.81
CA GLU A 140 16.64 30.17 -16.89
C GLU A 140 15.48 31.02 -16.32
N PRO A 141 15.21 32.22 -16.87
CA PRO A 141 14.16 33.11 -16.37
C PRO A 141 12.76 32.53 -16.56
N GLY A 142 11.79 33.07 -15.83
CA GLY A 142 10.37 32.70 -15.95
C GLY A 142 9.94 31.49 -15.12
N LEU A 143 10.80 30.99 -14.21
CA LEU A 143 10.43 29.95 -13.26
C LEU A 143 9.48 30.51 -12.19
N PHE A 144 8.24 30.02 -12.18
CA PHE A 144 7.23 30.40 -11.19
C PHE A 144 7.18 29.36 -10.06
N GLY A 145 7.57 29.75 -8.85
CA GLY A 145 7.54 28.88 -7.67
C GLY A 145 6.28 29.06 -6.83
N ARG A 146 5.65 27.96 -6.42
CA ARG A 146 4.51 27.97 -5.49
C ARG A 146 4.70 26.94 -4.39
N TYR A 147 4.52 27.37 -3.15
CA TYR A 147 4.51 26.48 -1.98
C TYR A 147 3.18 25.73 -1.85
N SER A 148 3.23 24.45 -1.48
CA SER A 148 2.06 23.68 -1.08
C SER A 148 2.39 22.61 -0.03
N SER A 149 1.51 22.45 0.96
CA SER A 149 1.47 21.28 1.82
C SER A 149 0.69 20.16 1.14
N CYS A 150 -0.63 20.13 1.27
CA CYS A 150 -1.50 19.12 0.66
C CYS A 150 -2.67 19.70 -0.15
N THR A 151 -2.57 20.95 -0.57
CA THR A 151 -3.59 21.58 -1.40
C THR A 151 -3.52 21.06 -2.83
N LEU A 152 -4.68 20.64 -3.36
CA LEU A 152 -4.88 20.35 -4.77
C LEU A 152 -5.30 21.64 -5.48
N PHE A 153 -4.47 22.13 -6.39
CA PHE A 153 -4.72 23.37 -7.12
C PHE A 153 -5.36 23.08 -8.48
N ASP A 154 -6.60 23.54 -8.67
CA ASP A 154 -7.36 23.28 -9.90
C ASP A 154 -6.69 23.88 -11.15
N ASP A 155 -5.98 25.00 -11.01
CA ASP A 155 -5.29 25.62 -12.14
C ASP A 155 -4.13 24.77 -12.69
N LEU A 156 -3.54 23.91 -11.85
CA LEU A 156 -2.51 22.95 -12.27
C LEU A 156 -3.09 21.72 -12.96
N LEU A 157 -4.39 21.44 -12.80
CA LEU A 157 -5.06 20.29 -13.40
C LEU A 157 -5.75 20.64 -14.74
N ARG A 158 -5.83 21.92 -15.09
CA ARG A 158 -6.41 22.39 -16.37
C ARG A 158 -5.40 22.23 -17.50
N VAL A 159 -5.81 21.56 -18.58
CA VAL A 159 -5.01 21.34 -19.78
C VAL A 159 -5.50 22.26 -20.91
N PRO A 160 -4.63 23.04 -21.58
CA PRO A 160 -3.20 23.18 -21.30
C PRO A 160 -2.92 24.03 -20.04
N LEU A 161 -1.70 23.95 -19.51
CA LEU A 161 -1.23 24.89 -18.47
C LEU A 161 -1.35 26.33 -18.96
N LYS A 162 -1.67 27.25 -18.05
CA LYS A 162 -1.60 28.69 -18.32
C LYS A 162 -0.18 29.07 -18.72
N GLU A 163 -0.04 30.05 -19.62
CA GLU A 163 1.26 30.47 -20.16
C GLU A 163 2.30 30.80 -19.07
N ASN A 164 1.87 31.46 -18.00
CA ASN A 164 2.71 31.81 -16.86
C ASN A 164 3.09 30.63 -15.94
N LEU A 165 2.55 29.44 -16.20
CA LEU A 165 2.83 28.20 -15.47
C LEU A 165 3.59 27.18 -16.33
N THR A 166 4.03 27.56 -17.54
CA THR A 166 4.81 26.69 -18.43
C THR A 166 6.19 26.34 -17.87
N ARG A 167 6.71 27.09 -16.90
CA ARG A 167 7.89 26.74 -16.09
C ARG A 167 7.52 26.83 -14.62
N TYR A 168 7.16 25.69 -14.02
CA TYR A 168 6.56 25.65 -12.70
C TYR A 168 7.44 24.93 -11.69
N GLU A 169 7.78 25.60 -10.60
CA GLU A 169 8.48 25.01 -9.47
C GLU A 169 7.51 24.67 -8.34
N MET A 170 7.51 23.40 -7.97
CA MET A 170 6.79 22.88 -6.82
C MET A 170 7.67 22.97 -5.57
N ILE A 171 7.25 23.82 -4.62
CA ILE A 171 7.94 24.04 -3.34
C ILE A 171 7.12 23.42 -2.19
N GLY A 172 7.76 22.72 -1.27
CA GLY A 172 7.08 22.06 -0.15
C GLY A 172 6.80 20.58 -0.43
N PHE A 173 5.58 20.10 -0.15
CA PHE A 173 5.30 18.64 -0.10
C PHE A 173 4.32 18.15 -1.17
N TYR A 174 3.36 18.97 -1.61
CA TYR A 174 2.34 18.61 -2.61
C TYR A 174 1.65 17.26 -2.35
N GLN A 175 1.17 17.06 -1.13
CA GLN A 175 0.68 15.78 -0.64
C GLN A 175 -0.77 15.45 -1.05
N ALA A 176 -1.28 16.05 -2.12
CA ALA A 176 -2.60 15.70 -2.65
C ALA A 176 -2.48 14.57 -3.67
N TYR A 177 -3.13 13.43 -3.43
CA TYR A 177 -3.03 12.28 -4.34
C TYR A 177 -3.69 12.53 -5.70
N GLY A 178 -4.58 13.52 -5.78
CA GLY A 178 -5.24 13.94 -7.02
C GLY A 178 -4.27 14.32 -8.14
N TYR A 179 -3.05 14.80 -7.82
CA TYR A 179 -2.04 15.13 -8.83
C TYR A 179 -1.55 13.92 -9.63
N PHE A 180 -1.59 12.72 -9.06
CA PHE A 180 -0.99 11.52 -9.66
C PHE A 180 -1.94 10.32 -9.75
N LEU A 181 -3.15 10.42 -9.21
CA LEU A 181 -4.14 9.34 -9.22
C LEU A 181 -4.41 8.78 -10.63
N LYS A 182 -4.52 9.67 -11.63
CA LYS A 182 -4.74 9.30 -13.04
C LYS A 182 -3.65 8.36 -13.58
N TYR A 183 -2.43 8.48 -13.06
CA TYR A 183 -1.24 7.73 -13.48
C TYR A 183 -0.79 6.73 -12.41
N ARG A 184 -1.69 6.27 -11.54
CA ARG A 184 -1.37 5.37 -10.41
C ARG A 184 -0.53 4.14 -10.80
N HIS A 185 -0.77 3.56 -11.97
CA HIS A 185 -0.02 2.38 -12.43
C HIS A 185 1.44 2.72 -12.78
N GLU A 186 1.67 3.88 -13.41
CA GLU A 186 3.01 4.39 -13.68
C GLU A 186 3.73 4.74 -12.36
N ILE A 187 3.02 5.33 -11.38
CA ILE A 187 3.54 5.59 -10.04
C ILE A 187 3.94 4.29 -9.33
N SER A 188 3.09 3.26 -9.37
CA SER A 188 3.41 1.93 -8.82
C SER A 188 4.63 1.30 -9.49
N TYR A 189 4.79 1.48 -10.81
CA TYR A 189 5.98 1.02 -11.53
C TYR A 189 7.25 1.77 -11.08
N LEU A 190 7.18 3.11 -10.92
CA LEU A 190 8.30 3.93 -10.48
C LEU A 190 8.74 3.63 -9.04
N PHE A 191 7.79 3.28 -8.18
CA PHE A 191 8.02 2.89 -6.77
C PHE A 191 8.11 1.38 -6.55
N GLN A 192 8.58 0.62 -7.55
CA GLN A 192 9.06 -0.73 -7.30
C GLN A 192 10.32 -0.70 -6.45
N PHE A 193 10.38 -1.53 -5.41
CA PHE A 193 11.52 -1.64 -4.52
C PHE A 193 12.77 -2.16 -5.25
N ASN A 194 13.93 -1.59 -4.95
CA ASN A 194 15.22 -2.11 -5.40
C ASN A 194 15.64 -3.33 -4.54
N GLN A 195 16.68 -4.04 -4.96
CA GLN A 195 17.19 -5.21 -4.23
C GLN A 195 17.71 -4.85 -2.83
N GLY A 196 18.18 -3.62 -2.61
CA GLY A 196 18.63 -3.14 -1.31
C GLY A 196 17.52 -3.16 -0.26
N ALA A 197 16.30 -2.73 -0.62
CA ALA A 197 15.13 -2.75 0.25
C ALA A 197 14.48 -4.16 0.35
N ILE A 198 14.60 -4.98 -0.69
CA ILE A 198 14.00 -6.33 -0.72
C ILE A 198 14.82 -7.33 0.10
N ARG A 199 16.15 -7.30 -0.01
CA ARG A 199 17.04 -8.31 0.57
C ARG A 199 16.88 -8.48 2.09
N PRO A 200 16.74 -7.42 2.91
CA PRO A 200 16.49 -7.55 4.35
C PRO A 200 15.16 -8.22 4.70
N ASN A 201 14.19 -8.20 3.78
CA ASN A 201 12.87 -8.79 3.98
C ASN A 201 12.82 -10.30 3.74
N VAL A 202 13.79 -10.88 3.04
CA VAL A 202 13.87 -12.34 2.80
C VAL A 202 13.87 -13.15 4.12
N PRO A 203 14.79 -12.90 5.08
CA PRO A 203 14.79 -13.64 6.34
C PRO A 203 13.54 -13.34 7.20
N LEU A 204 12.95 -12.15 7.09
CA LEU A 204 11.68 -11.85 7.75
C LEU A 204 10.58 -12.76 7.20
N VAL A 205 10.43 -12.88 5.88
CA VAL A 205 9.43 -13.73 5.24
C VAL A 205 9.63 -15.20 5.61
N GLU A 206 10.86 -15.71 5.65
CA GLU A 206 11.16 -17.07 6.13
C GLU A 206 10.68 -17.29 7.57
N GLN A 207 10.92 -16.32 8.46
CA GLN A 207 10.46 -16.39 9.84
C GLN A 207 8.93 -16.36 9.95
N LEU A 208 8.26 -15.51 9.17
CA LEU A 208 6.80 -15.43 9.13
C LEU A 208 6.19 -16.75 8.62
N LEU A 209 6.73 -17.32 7.54
CA LEU A 209 6.28 -18.60 6.99
C LEU A 209 6.42 -19.74 8.00
N LYS A 210 7.57 -19.79 8.69
CA LYS A 210 7.83 -20.78 9.74
C LYS A 210 6.88 -20.59 10.93
N ALA A 211 6.66 -19.35 11.37
CA ALA A 211 5.81 -19.08 12.52
C ALA A 211 4.34 -19.41 12.26
N VAL A 212 3.84 -19.19 11.04
CA VAL A 212 2.42 -19.35 10.72
C VAL A 212 2.07 -20.77 10.26
N TRP A 213 2.94 -21.41 9.48
CA TRP A 213 2.65 -22.71 8.87
C TRP A 213 3.61 -23.83 9.27
N ASN A 214 4.58 -23.56 10.15
CA ASN A 214 5.65 -24.49 10.49
C ASN A 214 6.40 -25.03 9.25
N ILE A 215 6.49 -24.23 8.19
CA ILE A 215 7.23 -24.57 6.98
C ILE A 215 8.67 -24.09 7.14
N PRO A 216 9.67 -24.99 7.19
CA PRO A 216 11.07 -24.60 7.07
C PRO A 216 11.34 -24.26 5.61
N MET A 217 11.31 -22.97 5.27
CA MET A 217 11.68 -22.50 3.94
C MET A 217 13.09 -21.90 4.00
N ASN A 218 13.98 -22.37 3.14
CA ASN A 218 15.29 -21.77 2.92
C ASN A 218 15.26 -21.11 1.54
N LEU A 219 14.99 -19.81 1.52
CA LEU A 219 15.07 -18.98 0.32
C LEU A 219 16.52 -18.67 -0.05
N GLY A 220 17.51 -19.13 0.73
CA GLY A 220 18.95 -18.87 0.53
C GLY A 220 19.54 -19.35 -0.79
N ASN A 221 18.87 -20.27 -1.52
CA ASN A 221 19.27 -20.67 -2.87
C ASN A 221 18.72 -19.74 -3.98
N TYR A 222 17.66 -18.96 -3.71
CA TYR A 222 17.36 -17.80 -4.53
C TYR A 222 18.41 -16.78 -4.15
N THR A 223 19.43 -16.61 -5.01
CA THR A 223 20.48 -15.62 -4.79
C THR A 223 19.79 -14.31 -4.40
N LYS A 224 20.28 -13.71 -3.31
CA LYS A 224 19.73 -12.50 -2.66
C LYS A 224 19.55 -11.29 -3.60
N ASP A 225 19.82 -11.45 -4.90
CA ASP A 225 19.91 -10.45 -5.94
C ASP A 225 18.78 -10.57 -6.99
N ASN A 226 18.01 -11.67 -7.04
CA ASN A 226 16.96 -11.89 -8.05
C ASN A 226 15.54 -12.08 -7.49
N VAL A 227 15.38 -12.08 -6.16
CA VAL A 227 14.05 -12.21 -5.55
C VAL A 227 13.25 -10.92 -5.77
N THR A 228 12.00 -11.05 -6.23
CA THR A 228 11.12 -9.89 -6.41
C THR A 228 10.26 -9.69 -5.18
N HIS A 229 9.88 -8.43 -4.91
CA HIS A 229 8.94 -8.10 -3.83
C HIS A 229 7.59 -8.81 -4.03
N GLN A 230 7.12 -8.90 -5.29
CA GLN A 230 5.90 -9.61 -5.64
C GLN A 230 5.99 -11.11 -5.35
N TYR A 231 7.14 -11.74 -5.58
CA TYR A 231 7.34 -13.14 -5.22
C TYR A 231 7.24 -13.35 -3.71
N LEU A 232 7.93 -12.51 -2.91
CA LEU A 232 7.80 -12.55 -1.45
C LEU A 232 6.35 -12.37 -0.97
N LYS A 233 5.61 -11.43 -1.58
CA LYS A 233 4.19 -11.21 -1.31
C LYS A 233 3.34 -12.43 -1.65
N SER A 234 3.62 -13.10 -2.76
CA SER A 234 2.89 -14.31 -3.18
C SER A 234 3.10 -15.46 -2.19
N LEU A 235 4.32 -15.64 -1.67
CA LEU A 235 4.61 -16.66 -0.65
C LEU A 235 3.79 -16.46 0.63
N LEU A 236 3.61 -15.20 1.06
CA LEU A 236 2.86 -14.88 2.27
C LEU A 236 1.34 -14.97 2.09
N THR A 237 0.80 -14.68 0.91
CA THR A 237 -0.65 -14.58 0.71
C THR A 237 -1.27 -15.84 0.11
N HIS A 238 -0.50 -16.57 -0.71
CA HIS A 238 -0.96 -17.74 -1.45
C HIS A 238 0.11 -18.84 -1.42
N PRO A 239 0.39 -19.45 -0.26
CA PRO A 239 1.36 -20.54 -0.20
C PRO A 239 0.87 -21.71 -1.06
N SER A 240 1.77 -22.32 -1.85
CA SER A 240 1.47 -23.41 -2.81
C SER A 240 1.00 -24.74 -2.16
N VAL A 241 0.71 -24.73 -0.86
CA VAL A 241 0.34 -25.90 -0.04
C VAL A 241 -1.14 -25.74 0.32
N PRO A 242 -1.94 -26.82 0.49
CA PRO A 242 -3.35 -26.77 0.91
C PRO A 242 -3.49 -26.30 2.37
N LEU A 243 -3.13 -25.04 2.61
CA LEU A 243 -3.20 -24.35 3.89
C LEU A 243 -4.26 -23.28 3.77
N MET A 244 -4.93 -22.99 4.89
CA MET A 244 -5.84 -21.86 4.89
C MET A 244 -5.06 -20.58 4.57
N PRO A 245 -5.53 -19.77 3.59
CA PRO A 245 -4.88 -18.51 3.26
C PRO A 245 -4.83 -17.60 4.49
N VAL A 246 -3.77 -16.80 4.59
CA VAL A 246 -3.58 -15.84 5.67
C VAL A 246 -3.69 -14.44 5.08
N THR A 247 -4.55 -13.62 5.67
CA THR A 247 -4.64 -12.21 5.31
C THR A 247 -3.64 -11.40 6.11
N TRP A 248 -2.65 -10.82 5.45
CA TRP A 248 -1.63 -10.00 6.11
C TRP A 248 -2.05 -8.53 6.19
N ILE A 249 -2.04 -7.98 7.40
CA ILE A 249 -2.38 -6.59 7.68
C ILE A 249 -1.12 -5.86 8.13
N GLY A 250 -0.66 -4.91 7.33
CA GLY A 250 0.47 -4.05 7.68
C GLY A 250 0.03 -3.01 8.69
N MET A 251 0.81 -2.75 9.74
CA MET A 251 0.53 -1.69 10.69
C MET A 251 1.71 -0.75 10.78
N HIS A 252 1.50 0.53 10.46
CA HIS A 252 2.49 1.56 10.71
C HIS A 252 2.10 2.40 11.92
N VAL A 253 2.92 2.34 12.97
CA VAL A 253 2.74 3.12 14.20
C VAL A 253 3.80 4.22 14.25
N ARG A 254 3.38 5.47 13.99
CA ARG A 254 4.21 6.67 14.12
C ARG A 254 4.01 7.32 15.50
N ARG A 255 5.06 7.36 16.31
CA ARG A 255 5.06 8.07 17.61
C ARG A 255 6.10 9.17 17.70
N GLY A 256 7.36 8.94 17.32
CA GLY A 256 8.51 9.79 17.64
C GLY A 256 8.24 11.30 17.70
N ASP A 257 8.24 11.96 16.55
CA ASP A 257 7.99 13.41 16.42
C ASP A 257 6.55 13.82 16.78
N PHE A 258 5.56 12.96 16.53
CA PHE A 258 4.16 13.22 16.88
C PHE A 258 3.92 13.34 18.37
N LEU A 259 4.54 12.49 19.18
CA LEU A 259 4.46 12.51 20.62
C LEU A 259 5.27 13.67 21.20
N THR A 260 6.47 13.88 20.68
CA THR A 260 7.42 14.87 21.22
C THR A 260 7.04 16.31 20.85
N PHE A 261 6.73 16.58 19.57
CA PHE A 261 6.42 17.92 19.06
C PHE A 261 4.91 18.21 19.01
N PHE A 262 4.11 17.29 18.50
CA PHE A 262 2.67 17.53 18.29
C PHE A 262 1.79 17.13 19.47
N LYS A 263 2.36 16.46 20.48
CA LYS A 263 1.64 15.91 21.66
C LYS A 263 0.48 15.00 21.28
N ILE A 264 0.57 14.35 20.12
CA ILE A 264 -0.39 13.35 19.66
C ILE A 264 0.21 11.99 19.99
N ASP A 265 -0.44 11.26 20.90
CA ASP A 265 -0.08 9.88 21.18
C ASP A 265 -0.96 8.92 20.38
N THR A 266 -0.35 7.85 19.88
CA THR A 266 -1.11 6.73 19.34
C THR A 266 -1.83 6.05 20.50
N SER A 267 -3.15 5.97 20.48
CA SER A 267 -3.88 5.25 21.51
C SER A 267 -3.83 3.73 21.29
N VAL A 268 -3.56 2.97 22.34
CA VAL A 268 -3.69 1.49 22.34
C VAL A 268 -5.13 1.07 22.02
N ASP A 269 -6.13 1.88 22.39
CA ASP A 269 -7.53 1.60 22.10
C ASP A 269 -7.79 1.67 20.59
N TYR A 270 -7.21 2.65 19.90
CA TYR A 270 -7.29 2.73 18.44
C TYR A 270 -6.65 1.51 17.79
N LEU A 271 -5.42 1.16 18.19
CA LEU A 271 -4.70 0.02 17.61
C LEU A 271 -5.48 -1.28 17.82
N THR A 272 -5.96 -1.51 19.05
CA THR A 272 -6.78 -2.67 19.41
C THR A 272 -8.09 -2.71 18.63
N PHE A 273 -8.78 -1.57 18.50
CA PHE A 273 -10.00 -1.47 17.72
C PHE A 273 -9.76 -1.83 16.25
N ALA A 274 -8.71 -1.27 15.64
CA ALA A 274 -8.37 -1.49 14.23
C ALA A 274 -7.96 -2.94 13.96
N MET A 275 -7.20 -3.57 14.86
CA MET A 275 -6.90 -5.00 14.78
C MET A 275 -8.17 -5.85 14.87
N ASN A 276 -9.05 -5.55 15.83
CA ASN A 276 -10.29 -6.28 16.02
C ASN A 276 -11.27 -6.11 14.85
N TYR A 277 -11.21 -4.98 14.13
CA TYR A 277 -11.94 -4.84 12.87
C TYR A 277 -11.52 -5.91 11.85
N TYR A 278 -10.21 -6.10 11.64
CA TYR A 278 -9.72 -7.08 10.68
C TYR A 278 -9.90 -8.53 11.16
N ARG A 279 -9.72 -8.80 12.45
CA ARG A 279 -10.00 -10.12 13.04
C ARG A 279 -11.45 -10.56 12.87
N ARG A 280 -12.41 -9.62 12.93
CA ARG A 280 -13.82 -9.91 12.65
C ARG A 280 -14.10 -10.14 11.16
N LYS A 281 -13.31 -9.52 10.28
CA LYS A 281 -13.49 -9.58 8.83
C LYS A 281 -12.83 -10.81 8.21
N TYR A 282 -11.70 -11.24 8.75
CA TYR A 282 -10.87 -12.32 8.22
C TYR A 282 -10.62 -13.37 9.31
N ILE A 283 -11.07 -14.60 9.04
CA ILE A 283 -10.92 -15.75 9.95
C ILE A 283 -9.46 -15.98 10.34
N ASN A 284 -8.54 -15.74 9.39
CA ASN A 284 -7.12 -15.99 9.56
C ASN A 284 -6.30 -14.77 9.12
N CYS A 285 -6.27 -13.70 9.93
CA CYS A 285 -5.39 -12.56 9.68
C CYS A 285 -4.16 -12.56 10.60
N ARG A 286 -3.08 -11.92 10.14
CA ARG A 286 -1.86 -11.63 10.93
C ARG A 286 -1.46 -10.17 10.74
N PHE A 287 -0.79 -9.61 11.75
CA PHE A 287 -0.39 -8.21 11.78
C PHE A 287 1.13 -8.09 11.70
N LEU A 288 1.64 -7.41 10.67
CA LEU A 288 3.05 -7.08 10.54
C LEU A 288 3.25 -5.59 10.84
N ILE A 289 3.92 -5.29 11.94
CA ILE A 289 4.01 -3.94 12.51
C ILE A 289 5.40 -3.35 12.31
N ALA A 290 5.46 -2.18 11.69
CA ALA A 290 6.64 -1.31 11.69
C ALA A 290 6.33 -0.04 12.50
N SER A 291 7.36 0.48 13.18
CA SER A 291 7.24 1.62 14.07
C SER A 291 8.59 2.31 14.25
N ASP A 292 8.55 3.63 14.48
CA ASP A 292 9.69 4.37 14.99
C ASP A 292 9.89 4.20 16.51
N ASP A 293 8.90 3.62 17.19
CA ASP A 293 8.95 3.17 18.58
C ASP A 293 8.52 1.69 18.68
N LYS A 294 9.43 0.80 18.30
CA LYS A 294 9.22 -0.67 18.35
C LYS A 294 9.11 -1.21 19.78
N ASN A 295 9.57 -0.47 20.79
CA ASN A 295 9.45 -0.88 22.19
C ASN A 295 8.01 -0.67 22.66
N TYR A 296 7.40 0.48 22.37
CA TYR A 296 5.99 0.72 22.68
C TYR A 296 5.06 -0.32 22.05
N VAL A 297 5.26 -0.64 20.77
CA VAL A 297 4.45 -1.68 20.10
C VAL A 297 4.63 -3.03 20.78
N ARG A 298 5.85 -3.40 21.15
CA ARG A 298 6.13 -4.68 21.82
C ARG A 298 5.47 -4.76 23.19
N THR A 299 5.53 -3.70 23.99
CA THR A 299 4.88 -3.64 25.30
C THR A 299 3.36 -3.75 25.18
N ASN A 300 2.75 -3.01 24.25
CA ASN A 300 1.29 -2.91 24.19
C ASN A 300 0.61 -3.98 23.35
N LEU A 301 1.28 -4.51 22.31
CA LEU A 301 0.68 -5.44 21.35
C LEU A 301 1.44 -6.76 21.22
N GLY A 302 2.70 -6.84 21.67
CA GLY A 302 3.57 -8.01 21.45
C GLY A 302 3.14 -9.28 22.17
N HIS A 303 2.18 -9.21 23.10
CA HIS A 303 1.57 -10.37 23.74
C HIS A 303 0.55 -11.10 22.84
N ASN A 304 0.13 -10.49 21.73
CA ASN A 304 -0.81 -11.09 20.78
C ASN A 304 -0.05 -12.06 19.86
N SER A 305 -0.51 -13.32 19.77
CA SER A 305 0.15 -14.36 18.96
C SER A 305 0.05 -14.14 17.44
N ASP A 306 -0.84 -13.26 16.99
CA ASP A 306 -1.01 -12.87 15.59
C ASP A 306 -0.22 -11.60 15.22
N VAL A 307 0.62 -11.07 16.13
CA VAL A 307 1.44 -9.87 15.92
C VAL A 307 2.90 -10.22 15.67
N PHE A 308 3.44 -9.67 14.58
CA PHE A 308 4.85 -9.71 14.22
C PHE A 308 5.36 -8.28 14.11
N ILE A 309 6.52 -8.00 14.71
CA ILE A 309 7.14 -6.66 14.67
C ILE A 309 8.39 -6.76 13.82
N THR A 310 8.59 -5.81 12.91
CA THR A 310 9.79 -5.78 12.07
C THR A 310 11.07 -5.70 12.91
N PRO A 311 12.20 -6.25 12.41
CA PRO A 311 13.46 -6.26 13.14
C PRO A 311 13.93 -4.86 13.55
N LYS A 312 14.63 -4.75 14.70
CA LYS A 312 15.22 -3.48 15.14
C LYS A 312 16.30 -2.96 14.17
N SER A 313 16.91 -3.85 13.39
CA SER A 313 17.92 -3.53 12.38
C SER A 313 17.35 -2.95 11.09
N PHE A 314 16.03 -2.95 10.91
CA PHE A 314 15.41 -2.44 9.69
C PHE A 314 15.50 -0.91 9.65
N PHE A 315 15.92 -0.41 8.49
CA PHE A 315 15.81 1.00 8.13
C PHE A 315 14.44 1.30 7.52
N SER A 316 14.19 2.57 7.22
CA SER A 316 12.91 3.05 6.68
C SER A 316 12.53 2.38 5.35
N GLY A 317 13.49 2.04 4.49
CA GLY A 317 13.24 1.30 3.25
C GLY A 317 12.80 -0.15 3.51
N ASP A 318 13.44 -0.81 4.48
CA ASP A 318 13.17 -2.19 4.83
C ASP A 318 11.76 -2.32 5.44
N ASP A 319 11.42 -1.43 6.37
CA ASP A 319 10.09 -1.35 6.99
C ASP A 319 9.00 -1.07 5.93
N LEU A 320 9.28 -0.22 4.94
CA LEU A 320 8.31 0.12 3.90
C LEU A 320 8.07 -1.05 2.96
N ALA A 321 9.14 -1.75 2.58
CA ALA A 321 9.07 -2.98 1.80
C ALA A 321 8.33 -4.10 2.57
N ALA A 322 8.57 -4.23 3.87
CA ALA A 322 7.88 -5.19 4.73
C ALA A 322 6.37 -4.94 4.76
N LEU A 323 5.96 -3.69 5.02
CA LEU A 323 4.55 -3.32 5.07
C LEU A 323 3.85 -3.51 3.71
N ALA A 324 4.54 -3.25 2.60
CA ALA A 324 3.99 -3.43 1.25
C ALA A 324 3.73 -4.92 0.87
N LEU A 325 4.29 -5.88 1.61
CA LEU A 325 3.96 -7.31 1.45
C LEU A 325 2.53 -7.62 1.90
N CYS A 326 1.92 -6.77 2.72
CA CYS A 326 0.57 -6.96 3.26
C CYS A 326 -0.53 -6.64 2.23
N GLU A 327 -1.76 -7.08 2.50
CA GLU A 327 -2.93 -6.86 1.63
C GLU A 327 -3.79 -5.68 2.06
N HIS A 328 -3.72 -5.32 3.34
CA HIS A 328 -4.44 -4.21 3.94
C HIS A 328 -3.54 -3.51 4.96
N THR A 329 -3.95 -2.32 5.40
CA THR A 329 -3.16 -1.60 6.40
C THR A 329 -3.98 -0.96 7.52
N ILE A 330 -3.30 -0.77 8.64
CA ILE A 330 -3.67 0.11 9.75
C ILE A 330 -2.55 1.15 9.83
N VAL A 331 -2.89 2.42 9.82
CA VAL A 331 -1.91 3.49 9.87
C VAL A 331 -2.29 4.52 10.93
N THR A 332 -1.29 5.04 11.62
CA THR A 332 -1.43 6.32 12.32
C THR A 332 -1.07 7.45 11.35
N GLY A 333 -0.80 8.67 11.84
CA GLY A 333 -0.51 9.80 10.97
C GLY A 333 0.87 9.79 10.31
N GLY A 334 1.00 10.71 9.34
CA GLY A 334 2.22 10.96 8.57
C GLY A 334 2.20 10.35 7.16
N THR A 335 3.07 10.88 6.31
CA THR A 335 3.15 10.45 4.89
C THR A 335 3.78 9.08 4.69
N TYR A 336 4.63 8.64 5.62
CA TYR A 336 5.23 7.31 5.54
C TYR A 336 4.17 6.20 5.64
N GLY A 337 3.28 6.27 6.63
CA GLY A 337 2.16 5.34 6.75
C GLY A 337 1.22 5.41 5.55
N TRP A 338 0.95 6.62 5.05
CA TRP A 338 0.14 6.82 3.84
C TRP A 338 0.73 6.07 2.63
N TRP A 339 2.04 6.18 2.40
CA TRP A 339 2.70 5.47 1.30
C TRP A 339 2.81 3.96 1.54
N ALA A 340 3.02 3.52 2.78
CA ALA A 340 2.96 2.09 3.11
C ALA A 340 1.59 1.49 2.75
N ALA A 341 0.51 2.22 3.07
CA ALA A 341 -0.85 1.86 2.70
C ALA A 341 -1.09 1.87 1.18
N TRP A 342 -0.60 2.88 0.47
CA TRP A 342 -0.69 2.94 -1.00
C TRP A 342 0.03 1.76 -1.67
N LEU A 343 1.23 1.41 -1.23
CA LEU A 343 2.05 0.34 -1.80
C LEU A 343 1.52 -1.06 -1.45
N ALA A 344 0.98 -1.26 -0.24
CA ALA A 344 0.33 -2.50 0.16
C ALA A 344 -0.97 -2.74 -0.64
N GLY A 345 -1.73 -1.66 -0.85
CA GLY A 345 -3.07 -1.69 -1.43
C GLY A 345 -4.16 -2.07 -0.44
N GLY A 346 -5.35 -2.34 -0.97
CA GLY A 346 -6.53 -2.76 -0.20
C GLY A 346 -7.12 -1.69 0.71
N ASN A 347 -7.79 -2.12 1.78
CA ASN A 347 -8.44 -1.22 2.73
C ASN A 347 -7.43 -0.67 3.74
N VAL A 348 -7.67 0.57 4.17
CA VAL A 348 -6.82 1.25 5.15
C VAL A 348 -7.68 1.72 6.32
N ILE A 349 -7.27 1.41 7.54
CA ILE A 349 -7.84 2.01 8.75
C ILE A 349 -6.88 3.10 9.21
N HIS A 350 -7.38 4.32 9.38
CA HIS A 350 -6.58 5.45 9.84
C HIS A 350 -7.13 6.03 11.15
N ASP A 351 -6.23 6.44 12.03
CA ASP A 351 -6.57 7.08 13.31
C ASP A 351 -7.13 8.49 13.06
N LEU A 352 -8.36 8.74 13.51
CA LEU A 352 -9.00 10.05 13.39
C LEU A 352 -8.30 11.16 14.18
N ASN A 353 -7.55 10.80 15.22
CA ASN A 353 -6.84 11.76 16.06
C ASN A 353 -5.64 12.41 15.37
N TYR A 354 -5.15 11.79 14.30
CA TYR A 354 -4.03 12.33 13.55
C TYR A 354 -4.53 13.32 12.49
N PRO A 355 -4.06 14.58 12.53
CA PRO A 355 -4.52 15.61 11.61
C PRO A 355 -3.95 15.39 10.21
N VAL A 356 -4.58 16.05 9.25
CA VAL A 356 -3.98 16.31 7.94
C VAL A 356 -2.71 17.17 8.09
N PRO A 357 -1.79 17.17 7.11
CA PRO A 357 -0.48 17.84 7.25
C PRO A 357 -0.51 19.35 7.55
N SER A 358 -1.64 20.04 7.31
CA SER A 358 -1.80 21.47 7.52
C SER A 358 -3.27 21.81 7.79
N GLN A 359 -3.56 22.90 8.49
CA GLN A 359 -4.95 23.31 8.80
C GLN A 359 -5.77 23.63 7.54
N ASN A 360 -5.13 24.05 6.46
CA ASN A 360 -5.79 24.37 5.18
C ASN A 360 -5.94 23.16 4.26
N CYS A 361 -5.56 21.97 4.72
CA CYS A 361 -5.68 20.74 3.96
C CYS A 361 -7.13 20.25 3.93
N ILE A 362 -7.67 20.08 2.73
CA ILE A 362 -8.92 19.36 2.51
C ILE A 362 -8.63 17.87 2.66
N ARG A 363 -9.34 17.20 3.58
CA ARG A 363 -9.07 15.81 3.96
C ARG A 363 -9.17 14.87 2.76
N GLU A 364 -10.15 15.10 1.90
CA GLU A 364 -10.46 14.29 0.71
C GLU A 364 -9.42 14.46 -0.41
N HIS A 365 -8.59 15.51 -0.35
CA HIS A 365 -7.46 15.69 -1.26
C HIS A 365 -6.22 14.92 -0.80
N TYR A 366 -6.06 14.72 0.52
CA TYR A 366 -4.94 13.99 1.10
C TYR A 366 -5.23 12.50 1.25
N PHE A 367 -6.41 12.13 1.74
CA PHE A 367 -6.83 10.75 1.96
C PHE A 367 -7.75 10.25 0.84
N PRO A 368 -7.34 9.22 0.10
CA PRO A 368 -8.21 8.58 -0.87
C PRO A 368 -9.44 7.90 -0.22
N PRO A 369 -10.50 7.63 -1.00
CA PRO A 369 -11.75 7.06 -0.46
C PRO A 369 -11.63 5.68 0.21
N TRP A 370 -10.54 4.95 -0.03
CA TRP A 370 -10.28 3.65 0.61
C TRP A 370 -9.58 3.77 1.98
N PHE A 371 -9.28 4.99 2.43
CA PHE A 371 -8.90 5.29 3.81
C PHE A 371 -10.15 5.49 4.65
N VAL A 372 -10.38 4.56 5.58
CA VAL A 372 -11.53 4.59 6.48
C VAL A 372 -11.10 5.02 7.87
N PHE A 373 -11.93 5.90 8.42
CA PHE A 373 -11.72 6.59 9.66
C PHE A 373 -12.79 6.16 10.66
N PRO A 374 -12.58 5.05 11.39
CA PRO A 374 -13.59 4.58 12.32
C PRO A 374 -13.73 5.58 13.47
N HIS A 375 -14.96 6.04 13.70
CA HIS A 375 -15.28 6.75 14.94
C HIS A 375 -15.12 5.78 16.11
N ALA A 376 -14.18 6.05 17.00
CA ALA A 376 -14.32 5.55 18.36
C ALA A 376 -15.63 6.14 18.87
N LYS A 377 -16.66 5.32 19.10
CA LYS A 377 -17.82 5.76 19.86
C LYS A 377 -17.26 6.29 21.17
N SER A 378 -17.34 7.60 21.40
CA SER A 378 -17.08 8.11 22.73
C SER A 378 -18.11 7.44 23.63
N ASN A 379 -17.67 6.70 24.63
CA ASN A 379 -18.52 6.37 25.76
C ASN A 379 -18.77 7.68 26.51
N SER A 380 -19.65 8.51 25.98
CA SER A 380 -20.27 9.63 26.66
C SER A 380 -21.59 9.18 27.26
N THR A 381 -21.55 8.13 28.08
CA THR A 381 -22.49 8.04 29.20
C THR A 381 -22.08 9.08 30.23
N LYS A 382 -22.29 10.36 29.93
CA LYS A 382 -22.60 11.32 31.00
C LYS A 382 -23.97 10.92 31.50
N SER A 383 -23.99 10.30 32.68
CA SER A 383 -25.22 10.09 33.43
C SER A 383 -25.93 11.43 33.57
N ARG A 384 -27.04 11.60 32.85
CA ARG A 384 -28.12 12.45 33.32
C ARG A 384 -28.87 11.64 34.38
N ARG A 385 -28.52 11.88 35.63
CA ARG A 385 -29.45 11.89 36.76
C ARG A 385 -29.04 13.01 37.68
#